data_AF-A0AA36HVF5-F1
#
_entry.id   AF-A0AA36HVF5-F1
#
_cell.length_a   1.000
_cell.length_b   1.000
_cell.length_c   1.000
_cell.angle_alpha   90.00
_cell.angle_beta   90.00
_cell.angle_gamma   90.00
#
_symmetry.space_group_name_H-M   'P 1'
#
loop_
_entity.id
_entity.type
_entity.pdbx_description
1 polymer ?
#
loop_
_entity_poly.entity_id
_entity_poly.type
_entity_poly.pdbx_seq_one_letter_code
_entity_poly.pdbx_strand_id
1 'polypeptide(L)'
;MAKSLWRRAEDLLWVAGGDGSHSHAQKVASECGVAHCEEACGSRVQRLGVLCLEQLDVAANLKLSLPFFADQLLGAVHLHGPLGLDTILDFCSHLWTVIQKASGPVCLCCSRRPGAVANSLLLLGGFLILERNYPAAKVLRLLDPSAGGAIPAAEMRFPTPFQEKAKFTEESLLLRDCLFGLEFALKRRWLDRSLDAERRQVAAAYDAVPVFSVALENDSVEQCATIGFWIAADPVTTVQDPQSRPEAEAQDVVKANRTESTPSTGASTTSVSKAVSDSVVKHGKQEHMTGMIRLYKSSTHIHTVSDGMPAQTPRQVWRARADWFSRQLTLPMSSGKHVLPTKVHCADGLKRPADLPAFAQFLQKQSCSLLTRANFGTEKGLPEGGSYGDFFDRRGIDQLDLPFEDGSAPPARLVTQLIAAVEKLLMETGEESRTSDTVRNCSVVVHCKSGLGRSMSLLAALALAFCPGLTAGAFFGWARLVRPACLQTPAQEKFLRSLDEETAVCSCLFACFGKKPAAPAALASNDGKVRIRL
;
A
#
# COMPACT_ATOMS: atom_id res chain seq x y z
N MET A 1 40.90 -8.66 -0.63
CA MET A 1 41.35 -7.30 -0.27
C MET A 1 40.22 -6.27 -0.13
N ALA A 2 38.95 -6.67 0.04
CA ALA A 2 37.78 -5.76 0.08
C ALA A 2 36.97 -5.83 1.40
N LYS A 3 37.63 -6.02 2.55
CA LYS A 3 36.96 -6.14 3.86
C LYS A 3 37.47 -5.15 4.93
N SER A 4 38.46 -4.30 4.66
CA SER A 4 39.09 -3.45 5.68
C SER A 4 38.78 -1.95 5.61
N LEU A 5 37.90 -1.49 4.71
CA LEU A 5 37.51 -0.07 4.60
C LEU A 5 36.15 0.29 5.20
N TRP A 6 35.43 -0.68 5.80
CA TRP A 6 34.00 -0.51 6.12
C TRP A 6 33.70 0.00 7.54
N ARG A 7 34.71 0.27 8.38
CA ARG A 7 34.52 0.75 9.77
C ARG A 7 34.37 2.29 9.91
N ARG A 8 34.21 3.05 8.84
CA ARG A 8 34.07 4.53 8.90
C ARG A 8 32.75 5.09 8.36
N ALA A 9 31.77 4.23 8.07
CA ALA A 9 30.48 4.65 7.52
C ALA A 9 29.44 5.07 8.59
N GLU A 10 29.79 5.01 9.88
CA GLU A 10 28.87 5.39 10.97
C GLU A 10 28.90 6.89 11.31
N ASP A 11 29.79 7.69 10.69
CA ASP A 11 29.95 9.14 10.96
C ASP A 11 29.38 10.08 9.87
N LEU A 12 28.57 9.58 8.92
CA LEU A 12 28.43 10.25 7.61
C LEU A 12 27.12 10.99 7.32
N LEU A 13 26.17 11.09 8.26
CA LEU A 13 24.94 11.83 8.00
C LEU A 13 24.43 12.62 9.20
N TRP A 14 24.24 13.91 8.99
CA TRP A 14 23.61 14.82 9.94
C TRP A 14 22.39 15.48 9.28
N VAL A 15 21.24 15.43 9.96
CA VAL A 15 20.02 16.14 9.58
C VAL A 15 19.84 17.28 10.57
N ALA A 16 19.95 18.52 10.09
CA ALA A 16 19.90 19.71 10.92
C ALA A 16 18.46 20.22 11.10
N GLY A 17 17.85 19.97 12.26
CA GLY A 17 16.66 20.69 12.74
C GLY A 17 17.10 21.74 13.77
N GLY A 18 16.97 23.03 13.47
CA GLY A 18 17.55 24.08 14.31
C GLY A 18 16.62 24.59 15.40
N ASP A 19 16.92 24.31 16.67
CA ASP A 19 16.31 24.96 17.84
C ASP A 19 17.20 26.09 18.38
N GLY A 20 16.56 27.18 18.79
CA GLY A 20 17.24 28.37 19.32
C GLY A 20 17.70 28.19 20.76
N SER A 21 19.01 28.07 20.97
CA SER A 21 19.80 28.86 21.94
C SER A 21 21.28 28.47 21.86
N HIS A 22 22.17 29.47 22.01
CA HIS A 22 23.64 29.46 21.87
C HIS A 22 24.23 29.67 20.46
N SER A 23 24.18 30.94 20.05
CA SER A 23 25.18 31.82 19.39
C SER A 23 26.09 31.37 18.23
N HIS A 24 26.11 30.11 17.78
CA HIS A 24 26.85 29.73 16.57
C HIS A 24 25.93 29.24 15.43
N ALA A 25 24.87 28.50 15.76
CA ALA A 25 23.90 28.01 14.76
C ALA A 25 22.93 29.09 14.26
N GLN A 26 22.67 30.12 15.07
CA GLN A 26 21.72 31.19 14.74
C GLN A 26 22.21 32.12 13.63
N LYS A 27 23.53 32.25 13.45
CA LYS A 27 24.11 33.06 12.38
C LYS A 27 24.03 32.36 11.01
N VAL A 28 24.21 31.04 11.01
CA VAL A 28 24.11 30.21 9.80
C VAL A 28 22.66 30.10 9.31
N ALA A 29 21.67 30.03 10.21
CA ALA A 29 20.27 29.84 9.84
C ALA A 29 19.56 31.12 9.35
N SER A 30 19.93 32.31 9.85
CA SER A 30 19.37 33.58 9.35
C SER A 30 19.96 34.01 8.00
N GLU A 31 21.09 33.44 7.60
CA GLU A 31 21.83 33.75 6.37
C GLU A 31 21.59 32.70 5.24
N CYS A 32 20.69 31.73 5.43
CA CYS A 32 20.34 30.68 4.45
C CYS A 32 19.56 31.19 3.21
N GLY A 33 19.83 32.42 2.76
CA GLY A 33 19.86 32.73 1.34
C GLY A 33 21.08 32.03 0.75
N VAL A 34 20.83 31.02 -0.07
CA VAL A 34 21.76 29.99 -0.59
C VAL A 34 23.12 30.51 -1.09
N ALA A 35 23.25 31.80 -1.41
CA ALA A 35 24.50 32.43 -1.83
C ALA A 35 25.55 32.63 -0.71
N HIS A 36 25.22 32.46 0.58
CA HIS A 36 26.16 32.74 1.69
C HIS A 36 26.64 31.52 2.50
N CYS A 37 26.16 30.30 2.21
CA CYS A 37 26.71 29.09 2.85
C CYS A 37 28.22 28.88 2.53
N GLU A 38 28.72 29.41 1.42
CA GLU A 38 30.15 29.30 1.06
C GLU A 38 31.05 30.26 1.86
N GLU A 39 30.54 31.41 2.32
CA GLU A 39 31.37 32.43 2.98
C GLU A 39 31.49 32.25 4.51
N ALA A 40 30.46 31.75 5.18
CA ALA A 40 30.46 31.60 6.65
C ALA A 40 31.30 30.42 7.16
N CYS A 41 31.73 29.51 6.28
CA CYS A 41 32.43 28.28 6.62
C CYS A 41 33.87 28.29 6.09
N GLY A 42 34.67 29.23 6.59
CA GLY A 42 36.02 29.51 6.12
C GLY A 42 36.92 28.28 5.96
N SER A 43 37.54 28.15 4.78
CA SER A 43 38.66 27.27 4.34
C SER A 43 38.67 25.75 4.69
N ARG A 44 37.89 25.26 5.66
CA ARG A 44 37.81 23.83 6.04
C ARG A 44 36.58 23.10 5.49
N VAL A 45 35.60 23.81 4.94
CA VAL A 45 34.33 23.22 4.46
C VAL A 45 34.32 22.89 2.97
N GLN A 46 35.42 23.13 2.26
CA GLN A 46 35.60 22.70 0.85
C GLN A 46 35.50 21.17 0.62
N ARG A 47 35.26 20.36 1.65
CA ARG A 47 35.07 18.90 1.55
C ARG A 47 33.69 18.39 1.96
N LEU A 48 32.77 19.24 2.43
CA LEU A 48 31.43 18.81 2.80
C LEU A 48 30.52 18.88 1.57
N GLY A 49 29.97 17.73 1.15
CA GLY A 49 28.93 17.72 0.14
C GLY A 49 27.61 18.16 0.77
N VAL A 50 27.10 19.34 0.47
CA VAL A 50 25.78 19.77 0.96
C VAL A 50 24.74 19.46 -0.11
N LEU A 51 23.70 18.72 0.28
CA LEU A 51 22.58 18.35 -0.57
C LEU A 51 21.30 18.99 -0.02
N CYS A 52 20.85 20.05 -0.68
CA CYS A 52 19.54 20.64 -0.40
C CYS A 52 18.48 19.89 -1.20
N LEU A 53 17.56 19.22 -0.51
CA LEU A 53 16.53 18.39 -1.17
C LEU A 53 15.72 19.19 -2.17
N GLU A 54 15.30 20.41 -1.82
CA GLU A 54 14.52 21.28 -2.70
C GLU A 54 15.28 21.76 -3.96
N GLN A 55 16.60 21.60 -4.01
CA GLN A 55 17.45 22.02 -5.13
C GLN A 55 17.91 20.87 -6.00
N LEU A 56 17.59 19.64 -5.62
CA LEU A 56 17.92 18.49 -6.45
C LEU A 56 17.22 18.63 -7.81
N ASP A 57 17.81 18.13 -8.89
CA ASP A 57 17.09 18.04 -10.17
C ASP A 57 15.82 17.17 -10.02
N VAL A 58 15.88 16.17 -9.12
CA VAL A 58 14.72 15.38 -8.70
C VAL A 58 13.72 16.17 -7.84
N ALA A 59 14.01 17.41 -7.45
CA ALA A 59 13.10 18.29 -6.72
C ALA A 59 11.89 18.72 -7.55
N ALA A 60 12.00 18.71 -8.88
CA ALA A 60 10.83 18.76 -9.74
C ALA A 60 9.83 17.63 -9.40
N ASN A 61 10.34 16.47 -8.99
CA ASN A 61 9.59 15.27 -8.58
C ASN A 61 9.40 15.16 -7.05
N LEU A 62 9.91 16.11 -6.24
CA LEU A 62 9.63 16.20 -4.80
C LEU A 62 8.26 16.84 -4.51
N LYS A 63 7.46 17.03 -5.55
CA LYS A 63 6.03 17.31 -5.44
C LYS A 63 5.29 15.99 -5.38
N LEU A 64 4.24 15.94 -4.56
CA LEU A 64 3.26 14.88 -4.68
C LEU A 64 2.69 14.97 -6.10
N SER A 65 2.97 13.97 -6.93
CA SER A 65 2.43 13.88 -8.27
C SER A 65 1.53 12.66 -8.35
N LEU A 66 0.37 12.87 -8.95
CA LEU A 66 -0.57 11.82 -9.29
C LEU A 66 -0.92 12.00 -10.75
N PRO A 67 -0.79 10.95 -11.58
CA PRO A 67 -1.24 11.01 -12.96
C PRO A 67 -2.67 11.54 -13.03
N PHE A 68 -2.90 12.46 -13.97
CA PHE A 68 -4.22 13.06 -14.23
C PHE A 68 -4.79 13.97 -13.14
N PHE A 69 -4.03 14.37 -12.12
CA PHE A 69 -4.47 15.39 -11.16
C PHE A 69 -3.55 16.60 -11.24
N ALA A 70 -4.12 17.81 -11.22
CA ALA A 70 -3.29 19.01 -11.16
C ALA A 70 -2.57 19.09 -9.81
N ASP A 71 -1.32 19.57 -9.81
CA ASP A 71 -0.55 19.82 -8.58
C ASP A 71 -1.35 20.62 -7.54
N GLN A 72 -2.13 21.62 -8.00
CA GLN A 72 -2.94 22.47 -7.11
C GLN A 72 -4.08 21.72 -6.41
N LEU A 73 -4.48 20.56 -6.94
CA LEU A 73 -5.59 19.77 -6.44
C LEU A 73 -5.16 18.71 -5.42
N LEU A 74 -3.87 18.41 -5.33
CA LEU A 74 -3.33 17.37 -4.45
C LEU A 74 -3.18 17.79 -2.98
N GLY A 75 -3.59 19.02 -2.64
CA GLY A 75 -3.66 19.54 -1.28
C GLY A 75 -3.35 21.03 -1.22
N ALA A 76 -3.34 21.59 -0.01
CA ALA A 76 -2.88 22.94 0.26
C ALA A 76 -1.58 23.21 -0.52
N VAL A 77 -1.57 24.29 -1.31
CA VAL A 77 -0.61 24.70 -2.37
C VAL A 77 0.89 24.56 -2.06
N HIS A 78 1.27 24.15 -0.85
CA HIS A 78 2.64 24.11 -0.36
C HIS A 78 3.10 22.77 0.23
N LEU A 79 2.25 21.73 0.34
CA LEU A 79 2.60 20.43 0.93
C LEU A 79 1.46 19.37 0.72
N HIS A 80 1.62 18.04 0.69
CA HIS A 80 2.23 17.17 1.69
C HIS A 80 2.54 15.75 1.19
N GLY A 81 3.52 15.11 1.83
CA GLY A 81 3.85 13.71 1.61
C GLY A 81 2.84 12.70 2.20
N PRO A 82 3.23 11.42 2.30
CA PRO A 82 4.57 10.93 1.97
C PRO A 82 4.85 11.07 0.48
N LEU A 83 6.11 11.30 0.14
CA LEU A 83 6.55 11.22 -1.25
C LEU A 83 6.31 9.80 -1.79
N GLY A 84 5.98 9.71 -3.07
CA GLY A 84 5.73 8.44 -3.74
C GLY A 84 7.00 7.58 -3.84
N LEU A 85 6.79 6.29 -4.08
CA LEU A 85 7.85 5.30 -4.23
C LEU A 85 8.84 5.68 -5.36
N ASP A 86 8.33 6.20 -6.48
CA ASP A 86 9.16 6.65 -7.61
C ASP A 86 10.17 7.73 -7.18
N THR A 87 9.70 8.72 -6.43
CA THR A 87 10.54 9.78 -5.87
C THR A 87 11.59 9.22 -4.90
N ILE A 88 11.23 8.22 -4.08
CA ILE A 88 12.18 7.55 -3.19
C ILE A 88 13.27 6.83 -3.99
N LEU A 89 12.90 6.10 -5.06
CA LEU A 89 13.85 5.37 -5.91
C LEU A 89 14.79 6.33 -6.66
N ASP A 90 14.25 7.41 -7.23
CA ASP A 90 15.03 8.44 -7.91
C ASP A 90 16.01 9.12 -6.93
N PHE A 91 15.55 9.44 -5.73
CA PHE A 91 16.40 9.99 -4.67
C PHE A 91 17.53 9.01 -4.28
N CYS A 92 17.23 7.72 -4.14
CA CYS A 92 18.26 6.72 -3.80
C CYS A 92 19.39 6.68 -4.83
N SER A 93 19.04 6.67 -6.12
CA SER A 93 20.00 6.69 -7.23
C SER A 93 20.84 7.97 -7.25
N HIS A 94 20.20 9.12 -7.02
CA HIS A 94 20.87 10.40 -6.97
C HIS A 94 21.82 10.51 -5.77
N LEU A 95 21.33 10.19 -4.56
CA LEU A 95 22.14 10.23 -3.34
C LEU A 95 23.33 9.27 -3.44
N TRP A 96 23.15 8.09 -4.02
CA TRP A 96 24.26 7.17 -4.28
C TRP A 96 25.34 7.82 -5.15
N THR A 97 24.96 8.48 -6.23
CA THR A 97 25.88 9.21 -7.12
C THR A 97 26.63 10.32 -6.39
N VAL A 98 25.95 11.09 -5.52
CA VAL A 98 26.55 12.14 -4.71
C VAL A 98 27.56 11.56 -3.72
N ILE A 99 27.19 10.49 -3.00
CA ILE A 99 28.08 9.82 -2.04
C ILE A 99 29.35 9.29 -2.73
N GLN A 100 29.25 8.72 -3.93
CA GLN A 100 30.41 8.20 -4.66
C GLN A 100 31.38 9.32 -5.12
N LYS A 101 30.86 10.52 -5.39
CA LYS A 101 31.67 11.67 -5.81
C LYS A 101 32.23 12.47 -4.63
N ALA A 102 31.63 12.35 -3.45
CA ALA A 102 32.01 13.13 -2.29
C ALA A 102 33.34 12.62 -1.68
N SER A 103 34.27 13.54 -1.42
CA SER A 103 35.53 13.25 -0.70
C SER A 103 35.39 13.31 0.83
N GLY A 104 34.19 13.60 1.33
CA GLY A 104 33.90 13.88 2.74
C GLY A 104 32.44 13.62 3.08
N PRO A 105 31.98 14.04 4.28
CA PRO A 105 30.60 13.81 4.70
C PRO A 105 29.60 14.50 3.78
N VAL A 106 28.42 13.91 3.66
CA VAL A 106 27.29 14.46 2.90
C VAL A 106 26.24 14.94 3.89
N CYS A 107 25.90 16.22 3.86
CA CYS A 107 24.86 16.82 4.69
C CYS A 107 23.57 16.95 3.89
N LEU A 108 22.47 16.42 4.42
CA LEU A 108 21.14 16.56 3.84
C LEU A 108 20.40 17.70 4.55
N CYS A 109 19.99 18.70 3.79
CA CYS A 109 19.26 19.85 4.30
C CYS A 109 17.86 19.92 3.69
N CYS A 110 16.89 20.42 4.47
CA CYS A 110 15.53 20.69 4.02
C CYS A 110 15.01 22.01 4.62
N SER A 111 13.99 22.59 3.98
CA SER A 111 13.31 23.77 4.48
C SER A 111 12.48 23.48 5.74
N ARG A 112 12.13 24.54 6.48
CA ARG A 112 11.20 24.48 7.63
C ARG A 112 9.73 24.49 7.23
N ARG A 113 9.43 24.31 5.94
CA ARG A 113 8.04 24.16 5.52
C ARG A 113 7.48 22.94 6.26
N PRO A 114 6.20 22.92 6.66
CA PRO A 114 5.60 21.75 7.30
C PRO A 114 5.94 20.49 6.48
N GLY A 115 5.99 19.28 7.03
CA GLY A 115 6.22 18.02 6.27
C GLY A 115 7.49 17.89 5.40
N ALA A 116 8.30 18.94 5.19
CA ALA A 116 9.60 18.86 4.52
C ALA A 116 10.54 17.96 5.34
N VAL A 117 10.54 18.14 6.67
CA VAL A 117 11.24 17.26 7.61
C VAL A 117 10.77 15.81 7.46
N ALA A 118 9.47 15.54 7.57
CA ALA A 118 8.90 14.18 7.42
C ALA A 118 9.33 13.51 6.11
N ASN A 119 9.25 14.22 4.99
CA ASN A 119 9.64 13.72 3.68
C ASN A 119 11.15 13.50 3.56
N SER A 120 11.97 14.40 4.13
CA SER A 120 13.43 14.26 4.12
C SER A 120 13.87 13.03 4.89
N LEU A 121 13.27 12.82 6.07
CA LEU A 121 13.49 11.64 6.89
C LEU A 121 13.00 10.37 6.19
N LEU A 122 11.86 10.45 5.47
CA LEU A 122 11.35 9.34 4.66
C LEU A 122 12.31 8.97 3.52
N LEU A 123 12.82 9.94 2.77
CA LEU A 123 13.78 9.73 1.69
C LEU A 123 15.06 9.09 2.21
N LEU A 124 15.61 9.64 3.29
CA LEU A 124 16.80 9.08 3.93
C LEU A 124 16.54 7.67 4.48
N GLY A 125 15.40 7.47 5.17
CA GLY A 125 15.02 6.16 5.68
C GLY A 125 14.80 5.13 4.56
N GLY A 126 14.19 5.55 3.46
CA GLY A 126 14.04 4.77 2.25
C GLY A 126 15.38 4.34 1.67
N PHE A 127 16.35 5.24 1.56
CA PHE A 127 17.72 4.93 1.15
C PHE A 127 18.39 3.91 2.07
N LEU A 128 18.28 4.08 3.40
CA LEU A 128 18.85 3.13 4.36
C LEU A 128 18.21 1.74 4.27
N ILE A 129 16.91 1.65 4.02
CA ILE A 129 16.21 0.37 3.84
C ILE A 129 16.62 -0.26 2.49
N LEU A 130 16.49 0.47 1.39
CA LEU A 130 16.63 -0.06 0.03
C LEU A 130 18.08 -0.32 -0.37
N GLU A 131 19.00 0.60 -0.06
CA GLU A 131 20.39 0.54 -0.50
C GLU A 131 21.35 0.02 0.56
N ARG A 132 20.97 0.12 1.85
CA ARG A 132 21.80 -0.34 2.99
C ARG A 132 21.24 -1.56 3.70
N ASN A 133 20.04 -2.03 3.31
CA ASN A 133 19.35 -3.17 3.90
C ASN A 133 19.20 -3.04 5.43
N TYR A 134 18.99 -1.82 5.92
CA TYR A 134 18.75 -1.59 7.34
C TYR A 134 17.29 -1.93 7.68
N PRO A 135 17.03 -2.67 8.78
CA PRO A 135 15.67 -2.86 9.28
C PRO A 135 15.02 -1.52 9.64
N ALA A 136 13.71 -1.36 9.42
CA ALA A 136 13.01 -0.09 9.66
C ALA A 136 13.13 0.35 11.14
N ALA A 137 13.11 -0.60 12.08
CA ALA A 137 13.31 -0.33 13.50
C ALA A 137 14.73 0.20 13.83
N LYS A 138 15.75 -0.16 13.04
CA LYS A 138 17.09 0.43 13.17
C LYS A 138 17.11 1.83 12.58
N VAL A 139 16.51 2.01 11.40
CA VAL A 139 16.39 3.31 10.75
C VAL A 139 15.68 4.33 11.64
N LEU A 140 14.54 3.97 12.24
CA LEU A 140 13.82 4.86 13.16
C LEU A 140 14.67 5.28 14.36
N ARG A 141 15.46 4.37 14.95
CA ARG A 141 16.38 4.73 16.04
C ARG A 141 17.51 5.66 15.61
N LEU A 142 17.93 5.59 14.35
CA LEU A 142 18.92 6.51 13.79
C LEU A 142 18.31 7.87 13.46
N LEU A 143 17.03 7.90 13.09
CA LEU A 143 16.29 9.11 12.73
C LEU A 143 15.60 9.79 13.93
N ASP A 144 15.47 9.12 15.08
CA ASP A 144 14.92 9.64 16.32
C ASP A 144 16.05 10.17 17.22
N PRO A 145 16.24 11.49 17.31
CA PRO A 145 17.34 12.13 18.03
C PRO A 145 17.07 12.29 19.52
N SER A 146 16.27 11.42 20.15
CA SER A 146 15.98 11.44 21.59
C SER A 146 17.21 11.32 22.52
N ALA A 147 18.43 11.31 21.99
CA ALA A 147 19.69 11.53 22.72
C ALA A 147 20.17 13.01 22.73
N GLY A 148 19.56 13.95 22.01
CA GLY A 148 20.05 15.33 21.89
C GLY A 148 19.05 16.43 21.47
N GLY A 149 17.80 16.09 21.14
CA GLY A 149 16.74 17.05 20.85
C GLY A 149 15.69 16.42 19.95
N ALA A 150 14.58 15.94 20.52
CA ALA A 150 13.59 15.13 19.80
C ALA A 150 12.92 15.93 18.67
N ILE A 151 12.90 15.37 17.45
CA ILE A 151 12.04 15.88 16.37
C ILE A 151 10.59 15.78 16.88
N PRO A 152 9.83 16.88 16.93
CA PRO A 152 8.47 16.86 17.45
C PRO A 152 7.65 15.78 16.73
N ALA A 153 6.86 15.00 17.47
CA ALA A 153 6.05 13.92 16.88
C ALA A 153 5.13 14.42 15.75
N ALA A 154 4.70 15.68 15.82
CA ALA A 154 3.91 16.35 14.78
C ALA A 154 4.67 16.48 13.44
N GLU A 155 6.00 16.63 13.47
CA GLU A 155 6.85 16.75 12.26
C GLU A 155 7.10 15.40 11.58
N MET A 156 6.73 14.29 12.21
CA MET A 156 6.80 12.95 11.64
C MET A 156 5.45 12.44 11.11
N ARG A 157 4.46 13.34 10.95
CA ARG A 157 3.13 13.01 10.43
C ARG A 157 2.92 13.53 9.02
N PHE A 158 2.09 12.81 8.27
CA PHE A 158 1.56 13.22 6.98
C PHE A 158 0.06 13.46 7.12
N PRO A 159 -0.46 14.60 6.64
CA PRO A 159 -1.87 14.90 6.77
C PRO A 159 -2.72 14.09 5.81
N THR A 160 -4.02 14.13 6.02
CA THR A 160 -4.99 13.61 5.06
C THR A 160 -4.92 14.43 3.76
N PRO A 161 -4.90 13.78 2.57
CA PRO A 161 -4.77 14.47 1.29
C PRO A 161 -6.06 15.22 0.91
N PHE A 162 -5.98 16.03 -0.17
CA PHE A 162 -7.12 16.78 -0.73
C PHE A 162 -7.82 17.73 0.26
N GLN A 163 -7.08 18.27 1.23
CA GLN A 163 -7.57 19.28 2.17
C GLN A 163 -7.00 20.66 1.79
N GLU A 164 -7.83 21.71 1.87
CA GLU A 164 -7.39 23.11 1.68
C GLU A 164 -6.34 23.55 2.71
N LYS A 165 -6.40 22.95 3.91
CA LYS A 165 -5.44 23.16 5.01
C LYS A 165 -4.99 21.80 5.52
N ALA A 166 -3.72 21.66 5.86
CA ALA A 166 -3.18 20.47 6.48
C ALA A 166 -3.98 20.10 7.73
N LYS A 167 -4.63 18.94 7.72
CA LYS A 167 -5.32 18.40 8.90
C LYS A 167 -4.59 17.13 9.34
N PHE A 168 -4.18 17.15 10.60
CA PHE A 168 -3.60 16.01 11.27
C PHE A 168 -4.62 15.48 12.27
N THR A 169 -4.86 14.19 12.21
CA THR A 169 -5.70 13.42 13.10
C THR A 169 -4.81 12.48 13.92
N GLU A 170 -5.37 11.82 14.93
CA GLU A 170 -4.66 10.75 15.64
C GLU A 170 -4.34 9.57 14.71
N GLU A 171 -5.19 9.37 13.70
CA GLU A 171 -5.08 8.30 12.70
C GLU A 171 -4.15 8.63 11.54
N SER A 172 -3.68 9.88 11.46
CA SER A 172 -2.82 10.35 10.38
C SER A 172 -1.61 9.45 10.18
N LEU A 173 -1.17 9.36 8.93
CA LEU A 173 -0.05 8.52 8.56
C LEU A 173 1.24 9.03 9.19
N LEU A 174 2.09 8.13 9.68
CA LEU A 174 3.35 8.46 10.33
C LEU A 174 4.54 8.05 9.47
N LEU A 175 5.70 8.66 9.71
CA LEU A 175 6.97 8.25 9.11
C LEU A 175 7.26 6.76 9.38
N ARG A 176 7.04 6.30 10.62
CA ARG A 176 7.24 4.88 10.99
C ARG A 176 6.42 3.92 10.14
N ASP A 177 5.17 4.28 9.85
CA ASP A 177 4.26 3.46 9.07
C ASP A 177 4.81 3.27 7.65
N CYS A 178 5.32 4.34 7.05
CA CYS A 178 5.94 4.32 5.72
C CYS A 178 7.19 3.43 5.69
N LEU A 179 8.08 3.56 6.67
CA LEU A 179 9.32 2.77 6.73
C LEU A 179 9.06 1.29 6.97
N PHE A 180 8.15 0.93 7.88
CA PHE A 180 7.76 -0.46 8.09
C PHE A 180 7.02 -1.04 6.88
N GLY A 181 6.16 -0.25 6.23
CA GLY A 181 5.49 -0.63 4.98
C GLY A 181 6.48 -0.95 3.86
N LEU A 182 7.48 -0.08 3.65
CA LEU A 182 8.53 -0.28 2.66
C LEU A 182 9.38 -1.53 2.95
N GLU A 183 9.80 -1.72 4.21
CA GLU A 183 10.53 -2.93 4.61
C GLU A 183 9.71 -4.20 4.39
N PHE A 184 8.41 -4.19 4.76
CA PHE A 184 7.52 -5.33 4.56
C PHE A 184 7.35 -5.67 3.08
N ALA A 185 7.11 -4.65 2.24
CA ALA A 185 6.99 -4.80 0.79
C ALA A 185 8.26 -5.40 0.17
N LEU A 186 9.44 -4.98 0.62
CA LEU A 186 10.72 -5.55 0.16
C LEU A 186 10.85 -7.02 0.56
N LYS A 187 10.54 -7.36 1.83
CA LYS A 187 10.57 -8.75 2.32
C LYS A 187 9.59 -9.66 1.60
N ARG A 188 8.44 -9.13 1.20
CA ARG A 188 7.40 -9.85 0.45
C ARG A 188 7.57 -9.79 -1.07
N ARG A 189 8.63 -9.14 -1.58
CA ARG A 189 8.88 -8.94 -3.02
C ARG A 189 7.71 -8.26 -3.75
N TRP A 190 7.00 -7.35 -3.09
CA TRP A 190 6.01 -6.49 -3.74
C TRP A 190 6.66 -5.40 -4.58
N LEU A 191 7.90 -5.06 -4.24
CA LEU A 191 8.72 -4.13 -4.98
C LEU A 191 9.75 -4.89 -5.81
N ASP A 192 9.58 -4.86 -7.14
CA ASP A 192 10.60 -5.27 -8.09
C ASP A 192 11.15 -4.04 -8.82
N ARG A 193 12.40 -3.67 -8.51
CA ARG A 193 13.06 -2.51 -9.10
C ARG A 193 13.33 -2.69 -10.59
N SER A 194 13.39 -3.92 -11.10
CA SER A 194 13.61 -4.17 -12.52
C SER A 194 12.40 -3.79 -13.38
N LEU A 195 11.21 -3.71 -12.77
CA LEU A 195 9.95 -3.37 -13.43
C LEU A 195 9.53 -1.92 -13.21
N ASP A 196 10.40 -1.05 -12.68
CA ASP A 196 10.03 0.32 -12.30
C ASP A 196 9.56 1.16 -13.50
N ALA A 197 10.25 1.04 -14.64
CA ALA A 197 9.87 1.75 -15.87
C ALA A 197 8.50 1.29 -16.40
N GLU A 198 8.23 -0.03 -16.42
CA GLU A 198 6.94 -0.56 -16.82
C GLU A 198 5.84 -0.12 -15.84
N ARG A 199 6.11 -0.15 -14.53
CA ARG A 199 5.19 0.34 -13.50
C ARG A 199 4.81 1.80 -13.73
N ARG A 200 5.79 2.69 -13.98
CA ARG A 200 5.54 4.11 -14.28
C ARG A 200 4.71 4.28 -15.54
N GLN A 201 5.02 3.51 -16.59
CA GLN A 201 4.27 3.55 -17.85
C GLN A 201 2.82 3.11 -17.66
N VAL A 202 2.58 2.02 -16.94
CA VAL A 202 1.23 1.51 -16.66
C VAL A 202 0.46 2.50 -15.79
N ALA A 203 1.09 3.06 -14.75
CA ALA A 203 0.48 4.09 -13.91
C ALA A 203 0.07 5.33 -14.71
N ALA A 204 0.91 5.77 -15.65
CA ALA A 204 0.62 6.94 -16.45
C ALA A 204 -0.37 6.70 -17.59
N ALA A 205 -0.40 5.49 -18.18
CA ALA A 205 -1.33 5.17 -19.25
C ALA A 205 -2.71 4.76 -18.71
N TYR A 206 -2.75 3.81 -17.79
CA TYR A 206 -3.98 3.14 -17.33
C TYR A 206 -4.46 3.62 -15.97
N ASP A 207 -3.79 4.60 -15.36
CA ASP A 207 -4.11 5.05 -13.99
C ASP A 207 -4.17 3.89 -12.99
N ALA A 208 -3.29 2.89 -13.20
CA ALA A 208 -3.29 1.61 -12.50
C ALA A 208 -1.91 1.29 -11.93
N VAL A 209 -1.86 0.72 -10.73
CA VAL A 209 -0.61 0.42 -10.02
C VAL A 209 -0.72 -0.94 -9.32
N PRO A 210 0.30 -1.82 -9.41
CA PRO A 210 0.35 -3.01 -8.59
C PRO A 210 0.61 -2.60 -7.13
N VAL A 211 -0.21 -3.07 -6.21
CA VAL A 211 -0.12 -2.70 -4.78
C VAL A 211 0.59 -3.78 -3.98
N PHE A 212 0.15 -5.02 -4.08
CA PHE A 212 0.78 -6.14 -3.36
C PHE A 212 0.52 -7.46 -4.09
N SER A 213 1.21 -8.52 -3.67
CA SER A 213 0.98 -9.87 -4.16
C SER A 213 0.99 -10.89 -3.03
N VAL A 214 0.28 -11.99 -3.26
CA VAL A 214 0.22 -13.14 -2.36
C VAL A 214 0.72 -14.35 -3.12
N ALA A 215 1.77 -14.99 -2.61
CA ALA A 215 2.24 -16.26 -3.15
C ALA A 215 1.34 -17.40 -2.66
N LEU A 216 0.93 -18.25 -3.59
CA LEU A 216 0.29 -19.53 -3.30
C LEU A 216 1.39 -20.52 -2.93
N GLU A 217 1.44 -20.93 -1.67
CA GLU A 217 2.38 -21.96 -1.24
C GLU A 217 2.03 -23.28 -1.91
N ASN A 218 2.96 -23.81 -2.71
CA ASN A 218 2.95 -25.18 -3.19
C ASN A 218 4.13 -25.91 -2.52
N ASP A 219 3.86 -27.04 -1.87
CA ASP A 219 4.83 -27.79 -1.05
C ASP A 219 6.03 -28.34 -1.83
N SER A 220 6.07 -28.24 -3.18
CA SER A 220 6.97 -29.04 -4.01
C SER A 220 7.61 -28.34 -5.22
N VAL A 221 7.34 -27.05 -5.51
CA VAL A 221 7.81 -26.42 -6.76
C VAL A 221 8.57 -25.12 -6.47
N GLU A 222 9.72 -24.92 -7.13
CA GLU A 222 10.53 -23.69 -7.06
C GLU A 222 9.79 -22.43 -7.56
N GLN A 223 8.66 -22.61 -8.25
CA GLN A 223 7.80 -21.55 -8.77
C GLN A 223 6.41 -21.63 -8.12
N CYS A 224 6.17 -20.73 -7.17
CA CYS A 224 4.85 -20.53 -6.59
C CYS A 224 3.99 -19.66 -7.52
N ALA A 225 2.77 -20.08 -7.79
CA ALA A 225 1.76 -19.21 -8.40
C ALA A 225 1.53 -17.98 -7.51
N THR A 226 1.24 -16.84 -8.13
CA THR A 226 1.01 -15.59 -7.39
C THR A 226 -0.30 -14.96 -7.80
N ILE A 227 -0.98 -14.35 -6.83
CA ILE A 227 -2.08 -13.42 -7.09
C ILE A 227 -1.58 -12.00 -6.88
N GLY A 228 -1.59 -11.21 -7.95
CA GLY A 228 -1.31 -9.78 -7.90
C GLY A 228 -2.56 -8.98 -7.56
N PHE A 229 -2.42 -7.96 -6.72
CA PHE A 229 -3.50 -7.05 -6.36
C PHE A 229 -3.18 -5.66 -6.88
N TRP A 230 -4.06 -5.14 -7.72
CA TRP A 230 -3.90 -3.87 -8.42
C TRP A 230 -4.97 -2.89 -7.97
N ILE A 231 -4.58 -1.62 -7.92
CA ILE A 231 -5.51 -0.51 -7.85
C ILE A 231 -5.58 0.16 -9.21
N ALA A 232 -6.77 0.55 -9.64
CA ALA A 232 -6.97 1.33 -10.86
C ALA A 232 -8.03 2.40 -10.66
N ALA A 233 -8.02 3.43 -11.51
CA ALA A 233 -9.20 4.27 -11.67
C ALA A 233 -10.26 3.58 -12.55
N ASP A 234 -11.46 4.16 -12.60
CA ASP A 234 -12.57 3.58 -13.35
C ASP A 234 -12.19 3.49 -14.84
N PRO A 235 -12.33 2.32 -15.50
CA PRO A 235 -12.02 2.15 -16.91
C PRO A 235 -12.68 3.22 -17.78
N VAL A 236 -13.94 3.54 -17.49
CA VAL A 236 -14.76 4.50 -18.24
C VAL A 236 -14.25 5.93 -18.11
N THR A 237 -13.59 6.27 -16.99
CA THR A 237 -12.97 7.59 -16.79
C THR A 237 -11.52 7.67 -17.28
N THR A 238 -10.95 6.53 -17.68
CA THR A 238 -9.53 6.39 -18.00
C THR A 238 -9.29 6.34 -19.50
N VAL A 239 -10.20 5.73 -20.26
CA VAL A 239 -10.13 5.66 -21.71
C VAL A 239 -10.44 7.02 -22.36
N GLN A 240 -10.00 7.22 -23.60
CA GLN A 240 -10.30 8.44 -24.37
C GLN A 240 -11.75 8.44 -24.86
N ASP A 241 -12.22 7.31 -25.40
CA ASP A 241 -13.59 7.09 -25.84
C ASP A 241 -14.27 5.97 -25.01
N PRO A 242 -15.07 6.33 -23.99
CA PRO A 242 -15.80 5.36 -23.19
C PRO A 242 -17.05 4.77 -23.87
N GLN A 243 -17.50 5.35 -24.99
CA GLN A 243 -18.67 4.88 -25.74
C GLN A 243 -18.29 3.85 -26.80
N SER A 244 -17.04 3.84 -27.26
CA SER A 244 -16.49 2.76 -28.08
C SER A 244 -16.50 1.43 -27.30
N ARG A 245 -17.50 0.61 -27.60
CA ARG A 245 -17.72 -0.74 -27.06
C ARG A 245 -17.93 -1.73 -28.21
N PRO A 246 -16.98 -1.88 -29.16
CA PRO A 246 -17.12 -2.90 -30.18
C PRO A 246 -17.35 -4.25 -29.51
N GLU A 247 -18.29 -5.02 -30.08
CA GLU A 247 -18.46 -6.40 -29.66
C GLU A 247 -17.11 -7.09 -29.73
N ALA A 248 -16.86 -8.03 -28.81
CA ALA A 248 -15.71 -8.89 -28.99
C ALA A 248 -15.92 -9.53 -30.37
N GLU A 249 -15.03 -9.26 -31.32
CA GLU A 249 -15.02 -10.02 -32.57
C GLU A 249 -15.15 -11.48 -32.15
N ALA A 250 -15.98 -12.26 -32.85
CA ALA A 250 -16.06 -13.70 -32.67
C ALA A 250 -14.75 -14.37 -33.13
N GLN A 251 -13.59 -13.77 -32.85
CA GLN A 251 -12.32 -14.43 -32.74
C GLN A 251 -12.55 -15.61 -31.82
N ASP A 252 -12.25 -16.80 -32.34
CA ASP A 252 -12.33 -18.07 -31.65
C ASP A 252 -11.91 -17.89 -30.20
N VAL A 253 -12.89 -17.66 -29.33
CA VAL A 253 -12.74 -17.87 -27.91
C VAL A 253 -12.56 -19.37 -27.87
N VAL A 254 -11.30 -19.79 -28.01
CA VAL A 254 -10.80 -21.04 -27.51
C VAL A 254 -11.17 -20.96 -26.05
N LYS A 255 -12.39 -21.39 -25.74
CA LYS A 255 -12.76 -21.87 -24.43
C LYS A 255 -11.73 -22.95 -24.19
N ALA A 256 -10.62 -22.58 -23.57
CA ALA A 256 -9.79 -23.52 -22.86
C ALA A 256 -10.79 -24.33 -22.04
N ASN A 257 -10.96 -25.59 -22.42
CA ASN A 257 -12.05 -26.45 -22.00
C ASN A 257 -12.18 -26.40 -20.47
N ARG A 258 -13.07 -25.55 -19.95
CA ARG A 258 -13.78 -25.84 -18.71
C ARG A 258 -14.68 -27.01 -19.08
N THR A 259 -14.17 -28.23 -18.87
CA THR A 259 -14.92 -29.48 -18.97
C THR A 259 -16.10 -29.41 -18.02
N GLU A 260 -17.23 -28.90 -18.51
CA GLU A 260 -18.54 -29.18 -17.94
C GLU A 260 -18.87 -30.64 -18.24
N SER A 261 -18.52 -31.53 -17.32
CA SER A 261 -19.09 -32.88 -17.29
C SER A 261 -20.54 -32.77 -16.80
N THR A 262 -21.49 -32.65 -17.72
CA THR A 262 -22.90 -32.94 -17.44
C THR A 262 -23.28 -34.28 -18.08
N PRO A 263 -23.84 -35.24 -17.32
CA PRO A 263 -24.47 -36.41 -17.92
C PRO A 263 -25.87 -36.03 -18.40
N SER A 264 -26.12 -36.33 -19.66
CA SER A 264 -27.43 -36.33 -20.29
C SER A 264 -28.31 -37.46 -19.71
N THR A 265 -29.48 -37.11 -19.18
CA THR A 265 -30.68 -37.98 -19.26
C THR A 265 -31.91 -37.10 -19.47
N GLY A 266 -32.71 -37.50 -20.45
CA GLY A 266 -33.77 -36.67 -21.04
C GLY A 266 -35.14 -36.76 -20.36
N ALA A 267 -35.96 -35.79 -20.77
CA ALA A 267 -37.42 -35.78 -20.95
C ALA A 267 -38.33 -36.29 -19.80
N SER A 268 -39.18 -35.41 -19.27
CA SER A 268 -40.55 -35.21 -19.80
C SER A 268 -41.37 -34.26 -18.90
N THR A 269 -42.28 -33.55 -19.54
CA THR A 269 -43.23 -32.57 -19.01
C THR A 269 -44.34 -33.19 -18.17
N THR A 270 -44.71 -32.59 -17.03
CA THR A 270 -46.12 -32.29 -16.67
C THR A 270 -46.21 -31.36 -15.45
N SER A 271 -47.08 -30.36 -15.57
CA SER A 271 -47.61 -29.50 -14.50
C SER A 271 -48.58 -30.27 -13.58
N VAL A 272 -48.62 -29.96 -12.28
CA VAL A 272 -49.82 -29.72 -11.44
C VAL A 272 -49.41 -29.39 -9.98
N SER A 273 -50.27 -28.58 -9.39
CA SER A 273 -50.32 -27.86 -8.12
C SER A 273 -50.29 -28.66 -6.80
N LYS A 274 -49.84 -27.94 -5.75
CA LYS A 274 -50.33 -27.87 -4.34
C LYS A 274 -50.03 -28.98 -3.31
N ALA A 275 -49.58 -28.46 -2.15
CA ALA A 275 -49.86 -28.83 -0.75
C ALA A 275 -48.92 -29.81 0.00
N VAL A 276 -48.20 -29.22 0.97
CA VAL A 276 -48.01 -29.61 2.39
C VAL A 276 -48.21 -31.08 2.79
N SER A 277 -47.16 -31.70 3.35
CA SER A 277 -47.16 -32.28 4.71
C SER A 277 -45.81 -32.92 5.09
N ASP A 278 -45.56 -32.93 6.39
CA ASP A 278 -44.39 -33.39 7.14
C ASP A 278 -44.00 -34.86 6.89
N SER A 279 -42.71 -35.18 6.99
CA SER A 279 -42.16 -36.04 8.07
C SER A 279 -40.74 -36.56 7.81
N VAL A 280 -39.89 -36.38 8.83
CA VAL A 280 -38.96 -37.35 9.44
C VAL A 280 -37.82 -37.96 8.58
N VAL A 281 -36.63 -37.43 8.84
CA VAL A 281 -35.32 -38.07 9.12
C VAL A 281 -35.00 -39.42 8.46
N LYS A 282 -33.92 -39.44 7.66
CA LYS A 282 -32.86 -40.47 7.71
C LYS A 282 -31.51 -39.91 7.27
N HIS A 283 -30.49 -40.25 8.05
CA HIS A 283 -29.09 -39.89 7.89
C HIS A 283 -28.46 -40.42 6.60
N GLY A 284 -27.76 -39.55 5.87
CA GLY A 284 -26.84 -39.91 4.79
C GLY A 284 -25.55 -39.11 4.97
N LYS A 285 -24.43 -39.83 5.12
CA LYS A 285 -23.08 -39.33 5.40
C LYS A 285 -22.66 -38.28 4.36
N GLN A 286 -22.23 -37.12 4.85
CA GLN A 286 -21.60 -36.07 4.06
C GLN A 286 -20.09 -36.16 4.31
N GLU A 287 -19.34 -36.60 3.29
CA GLU A 287 -17.88 -36.57 3.32
C GLU A 287 -17.41 -35.12 3.21
N HIS A 288 -16.80 -34.63 4.29
CA HIS A 288 -16.14 -33.33 4.32
C HIS A 288 -14.77 -33.42 3.63
N MET A 289 -14.67 -32.90 2.40
CA MET A 289 -13.37 -32.54 1.82
C MET A 289 -12.78 -31.38 2.64
N THR A 290 -11.81 -31.71 3.49
CA THR A 290 -11.02 -30.75 4.27
C THR A 290 -9.65 -30.58 3.62
N GLY A 291 -9.59 -29.74 2.58
CA GLY A 291 -8.32 -29.23 2.04
C GLY A 291 -7.76 -28.18 2.98
N MET A 292 -6.96 -28.58 3.97
CA MET A 292 -6.19 -27.66 4.80
C MET A 292 -5.10 -27.00 3.96
N ILE A 293 -5.18 -25.68 3.78
CA ILE A 293 -4.02 -24.85 3.45
C ILE A 293 -3.17 -24.78 4.73
N ARG A 294 -2.08 -25.57 4.79
CA ARG A 294 -1.09 -25.50 5.87
C ARG A 294 -0.05 -24.45 5.49
N LEU A 295 -0.17 -23.25 6.04
CA LEU A 295 0.90 -22.24 6.01
C LEU A 295 1.81 -22.49 7.20
N TYR A 296 3.07 -22.95 7.03
CA TYR A 296 4.09 -22.78 8.09
C TYR A 296 5.57 -23.02 7.72
N LYS A 297 6.43 -22.24 8.41
CA LYS A 297 7.89 -22.37 8.68
C LYS A 297 8.85 -22.08 7.51
N SER A 298 9.17 -20.79 7.29
CA SER A 298 10.43 -20.37 6.64
C SER A 298 11.46 -19.99 7.71
N SER A 299 12.66 -20.57 7.61
CA SER A 299 13.76 -20.42 8.57
C SER A 299 14.54 -19.13 8.31
N THR A 300 14.18 -18.07 9.02
CA THR A 300 15.09 -16.96 9.37
C THR A 300 15.01 -16.81 10.87
N HIS A 301 16.15 -16.80 11.57
CA HIS A 301 16.26 -16.73 13.03
C HIS A 301 15.44 -15.58 13.66
N ILE A 302 14.17 -15.86 13.89
CA ILE A 302 13.25 -15.14 14.76
C ILE A 302 12.87 -16.17 15.82
N HIS A 303 12.96 -15.77 17.08
CA HIS A 303 12.70 -16.64 18.23
C HIS A 303 11.43 -17.49 18.04
N THR A 304 11.61 -18.80 18.00
CA THR A 304 10.53 -19.80 17.90
C THR A 304 9.67 -19.77 19.16
N VAL A 305 8.41 -19.40 19.01
CA VAL A 305 7.34 -19.63 19.99
C VAL A 305 6.60 -20.92 19.61
N SER A 306 6.18 -21.65 20.64
CA SER A 306 5.64 -23.00 20.67
C SER A 306 4.44 -23.30 19.76
N ASP A 307 4.40 -24.56 19.31
CA ASP A 307 3.39 -25.24 18.51
C ASP A 307 1.97 -25.25 19.12
N GLY A 308 0.93 -25.24 18.27
CA GLY A 308 -0.37 -25.84 18.61
C GLY A 308 -1.67 -25.17 18.15
N MET A 309 -1.66 -23.93 17.64
CA MET A 309 -2.90 -23.29 17.18
C MET A 309 -3.15 -23.53 15.67
N PRO A 310 -4.37 -23.93 15.25
CA PRO A 310 -4.69 -24.06 13.85
C PRO A 310 -4.60 -22.69 13.15
N ALA A 311 -3.99 -22.65 11.97
CA ALA A 311 -3.94 -21.46 11.15
C ALA A 311 -5.37 -20.97 10.84
N GLN A 312 -5.66 -19.70 11.11
CA GLN A 312 -6.96 -19.12 10.80
C GLN A 312 -7.08 -18.87 9.29
N THR A 313 -8.28 -19.09 8.74
CA THR A 313 -8.56 -18.74 7.34
C THR A 313 -8.72 -17.22 7.18
N PRO A 314 -8.49 -16.65 5.99
CA PRO A 314 -8.71 -15.22 5.74
C PRO A 314 -10.13 -14.75 6.12
N ARG A 315 -11.18 -15.56 5.87
CA ARG A 315 -12.53 -15.34 6.38
C ARG A 315 -12.61 -15.30 7.90
N GLN A 316 -11.91 -16.17 8.61
CA GLN A 316 -11.89 -16.17 10.08
C GLN A 316 -11.19 -14.92 10.61
N VAL A 317 -10.04 -14.58 10.04
CA VAL A 317 -9.30 -13.34 10.34
C VAL A 317 -10.21 -12.13 10.11
N TRP A 318 -10.95 -12.10 9.01
CA TRP A 318 -11.86 -10.98 8.71
C TRP A 318 -13.14 -10.96 9.53
N ARG A 319 -13.77 -12.09 9.81
CA ARG A 319 -14.95 -12.14 10.69
C ARG A 319 -14.59 -11.63 12.09
N ALA A 320 -13.45 -12.07 12.59
CA ALA A 320 -12.86 -11.54 13.82
C ALA A 320 -12.42 -10.07 13.71
N ARG A 321 -12.54 -9.43 12.52
CA ARG A 321 -12.38 -7.99 12.28
C ARG A 321 -13.70 -7.21 12.05
N ALA A 322 -14.75 -7.91 11.61
CA ALA A 322 -16.00 -7.29 11.17
C ALA A 322 -16.97 -7.04 12.33
N ASP A 323 -16.91 -7.88 13.36
CA ASP A 323 -17.82 -7.84 14.49
C ASP A 323 -17.57 -6.63 15.41
N TRP A 324 -16.32 -6.20 15.59
CA TRP A 324 -16.01 -4.96 16.31
C TRP A 324 -16.41 -3.72 15.50
N PHE A 325 -16.16 -3.74 14.20
CA PHE A 325 -16.45 -2.62 13.30
C PHE A 325 -17.94 -2.24 13.31
N SER A 326 -18.79 -3.26 13.27
CA SER A 326 -20.24 -3.10 13.33
C SER A 326 -20.75 -2.49 14.65
N ARG A 327 -19.93 -2.50 15.71
CA ARG A 327 -20.27 -1.97 17.04
C ARG A 327 -19.75 -0.55 17.29
N GLN A 328 -18.70 -0.11 16.61
CA GLN A 328 -17.95 1.12 16.94
C GLN A 328 -18.22 2.31 16.01
N LEU A 329 -18.78 2.09 14.81
CA LEU A 329 -19.00 3.14 13.82
C LEU A 329 -20.48 3.46 13.61
N THR A 330 -21.09 4.00 14.66
CA THR A 330 -22.29 4.86 14.58
C THR A 330 -21.91 6.34 14.58
N LEU A 331 -20.72 6.69 14.06
CA LEU A 331 -20.32 8.09 13.98
C LEU A 331 -21.15 8.80 12.90
N PRO A 332 -21.80 9.94 13.21
CA PRO A 332 -22.50 10.73 12.23
C PRO A 332 -21.49 11.22 11.19
N MET A 333 -21.67 10.78 9.94
CA MET A 333 -20.87 11.26 8.83
C MET A 333 -21.20 12.75 8.63
N SER A 334 -20.21 13.62 8.82
CA SER A 334 -20.37 15.01 8.39
C SER A 334 -20.44 15.02 6.86
N SER A 335 -21.61 15.35 6.32
CA SER A 335 -21.93 15.43 4.89
C SER A 335 -21.24 16.61 4.18
N GLY A 336 -20.03 16.96 4.60
CA GLY A 336 -19.20 17.94 3.90
C GLY A 336 -19.04 17.47 2.46
N LYS A 337 -19.48 18.29 1.51
CA LYS A 337 -19.36 18.01 0.07
C LYS A 337 -17.87 17.92 -0.30
N HIS A 338 -17.30 16.73 -0.20
CA HIS A 338 -16.00 16.43 -0.76
C HIS A 338 -16.16 16.38 -2.28
N VAL A 339 -15.79 17.45 -2.96
CA VAL A 339 -15.73 17.46 -4.42
C VAL A 339 -14.35 16.93 -4.80
N LEU A 340 -14.31 15.70 -5.32
CA LEU A 340 -13.08 15.18 -5.91
C LEU A 340 -12.66 16.07 -7.10
N PRO A 341 -11.38 16.44 -7.18
CA PRO A 341 -10.87 17.15 -8.34
C PRO A 341 -11.12 16.39 -9.64
N THR A 342 -11.44 17.14 -10.70
CA THR A 342 -11.64 16.55 -12.04
C THR A 342 -10.28 16.21 -12.64
N LYS A 343 -10.18 15.05 -13.30
CA LYS A 343 -8.93 14.62 -13.94
C LYS A 343 -8.51 15.62 -15.02
N VAL A 344 -7.24 16.02 -15.04
CA VAL A 344 -6.64 16.88 -16.07
C VAL A 344 -6.05 16.02 -17.20
N HIS A 345 -5.95 16.59 -18.41
CA HIS A 345 -5.23 15.98 -19.52
C HIS A 345 -3.77 15.69 -19.13
N CYS A 346 -3.25 14.53 -19.55
CA CYS A 346 -1.92 14.06 -19.20
C CYS A 346 -0.84 14.99 -19.79
N ALA A 347 0.30 15.14 -19.10
CA ALA A 347 1.47 15.80 -19.66
C ALA A 347 1.98 15.06 -20.91
N ASP A 348 2.57 15.81 -21.84
CA ASP A 348 2.86 15.41 -23.22
C ASP A 348 3.52 14.03 -23.37
N GLY A 349 2.92 13.17 -24.21
CA GLY A 349 3.50 11.92 -24.72
C GLY A 349 2.87 10.61 -24.21
N LEU A 350 2.19 10.63 -23.06
CA LEU A 350 1.53 9.42 -22.51
C LEU A 350 0.06 9.37 -22.94
N LYS A 351 -0.23 8.47 -23.89
CA LYS A 351 -1.59 8.28 -24.42
C LYS A 351 -2.38 7.37 -23.48
N ARG A 352 -3.50 7.91 -22.94
CA ARG A 352 -4.57 7.10 -22.36
C ARG A 352 -5.00 6.01 -23.36
N PRO A 353 -5.54 4.87 -22.91
CA PRO A 353 -6.07 3.86 -23.80
C PRO A 353 -7.16 4.48 -24.68
N ALA A 354 -7.20 4.08 -25.95
CA ALA A 354 -8.15 4.65 -26.89
C ALA A 354 -9.59 4.43 -26.41
N ASP A 355 -9.89 3.23 -25.91
CA ASP A 355 -11.24 2.77 -25.60
C ASP A 355 -11.24 1.64 -24.55
N LEU A 356 -12.44 1.15 -24.22
CA LEU A 356 -12.63 0.04 -23.28
C LEU A 356 -11.98 -1.28 -23.75
N PRO A 357 -12.01 -1.66 -25.04
CA PRO A 357 -11.22 -2.78 -25.55
C PRO A 357 -9.73 -2.69 -25.23
N ALA A 358 -9.09 -1.53 -25.46
CA ALA A 358 -7.68 -1.34 -25.13
C ALA A 358 -7.41 -1.49 -23.61
N PHE A 359 -8.36 -1.05 -22.78
CA PHE A 359 -8.28 -1.27 -21.33
C PHE A 359 -8.46 -2.76 -20.96
N ALA A 360 -9.38 -3.47 -21.61
CA ALA A 360 -9.58 -4.91 -21.39
C ALA A 360 -8.35 -5.73 -21.79
N GLN A 361 -7.71 -5.39 -22.92
CA GLN A 361 -6.44 -6.02 -23.34
C GLN A 361 -5.34 -5.82 -22.29
N PHE A 362 -5.28 -4.63 -21.67
CA PHE A 362 -4.38 -4.40 -20.55
C PHE A 362 -4.70 -5.31 -19.37
N LEU A 363 -5.97 -5.39 -18.94
CA LEU A 363 -6.39 -6.28 -17.86
C LEU A 363 -6.02 -7.74 -18.15
N GLN A 364 -6.24 -8.21 -19.38
CA GLN A 364 -5.84 -9.54 -19.82
C GLN A 364 -4.33 -9.74 -19.79
N LYS A 365 -3.53 -8.74 -20.22
CA LYS A 365 -2.06 -8.77 -20.12
C LYS A 365 -1.58 -8.88 -18.66
N GLN A 366 -2.32 -8.31 -17.72
CA GLN A 366 -2.05 -8.43 -16.27
C GLN A 366 -2.64 -9.72 -15.66
N SER A 367 -3.16 -10.63 -16.48
CA SER A 367 -3.87 -11.84 -16.03
C SER A 367 -5.00 -11.55 -15.04
N CYS A 368 -5.72 -10.44 -15.23
CA CYS A 368 -6.82 -10.05 -14.36
C CYS A 368 -7.96 -11.07 -14.47
N SER A 369 -8.18 -11.80 -13.38
CA SER A 369 -9.30 -12.73 -13.27
C SER A 369 -10.53 -12.09 -12.62
N LEU A 370 -10.34 -11.05 -11.80
CA LEU A 370 -11.42 -10.40 -11.07
C LEU A 370 -11.28 -8.88 -11.10
N LEU A 371 -12.26 -8.19 -11.69
CA LEU A 371 -12.41 -6.75 -11.69
C LEU A 371 -13.47 -6.33 -10.67
N THR A 372 -13.05 -5.67 -9.58
CA THR A 372 -13.93 -5.23 -8.50
C THR A 372 -14.22 -3.74 -8.59
N ARG A 373 -15.50 -3.36 -8.65
CA ARG A 373 -15.96 -1.96 -8.69
C ARG A 373 -16.50 -1.50 -7.34
N ALA A 374 -15.97 -0.39 -6.83
CA ALA A 374 -16.39 0.20 -5.56
C ALA A 374 -17.25 1.47 -5.68
N ASN A 375 -17.42 2.00 -6.90
CA ASN A 375 -18.30 3.14 -7.20
C ASN A 375 -19.66 2.71 -7.74
N PHE A 376 -20.65 3.58 -7.60
CA PHE A 376 -21.93 3.38 -8.26
C PHE A 376 -21.76 3.61 -9.77
N GLY A 377 -22.35 2.75 -10.61
CA GLY A 377 -22.34 2.94 -12.06
C GLY A 377 -23.10 4.19 -12.53
N THR A 378 -23.87 4.81 -11.64
CA THR A 378 -24.64 6.05 -11.86
C THR A 378 -24.01 7.28 -11.20
N GLU A 379 -22.77 7.16 -10.72
CA GLU A 379 -22.11 8.24 -9.99
C GLU A 379 -21.82 9.45 -10.89
N LYS A 380 -21.99 10.66 -10.33
CA LYS A 380 -21.76 11.92 -11.05
C LYS A 380 -20.35 11.96 -11.64
N GLY A 381 -20.26 12.30 -12.93
CA GLY A 381 -19.00 12.43 -13.66
C GLY A 381 -18.52 11.11 -14.31
N LEU A 382 -19.32 10.04 -14.21
CA LEU A 382 -19.27 8.96 -15.18
C LEU A 382 -20.16 9.36 -16.39
N PRO A 383 -19.83 8.92 -17.62
CA PRO A 383 -20.67 9.17 -18.79
C PRO A 383 -22.02 8.46 -18.66
N GLU A 384 -22.97 8.86 -19.52
CA GLU A 384 -24.26 8.17 -19.62
C GLU A 384 -24.04 6.68 -19.92
N GLY A 385 -24.68 5.83 -19.12
CA GLY A 385 -24.43 4.39 -19.13
C GLY A 385 -23.14 3.98 -18.41
N GLY A 386 -22.69 4.73 -17.39
CA GLY A 386 -21.47 4.54 -16.56
C GLY A 386 -21.24 3.17 -15.90
N SER A 387 -22.01 2.17 -16.29
CA SER A 387 -21.67 0.75 -16.15
C SER A 387 -21.13 0.20 -17.47
N TYR A 388 -20.01 -0.53 -17.40
CA TYR A 388 -19.54 -1.35 -18.51
C TYR A 388 -20.36 -2.64 -18.67
N GLY A 389 -21.41 -2.87 -17.87
CA GLY A 389 -22.32 -4.01 -18.03
C GLY A 389 -21.58 -5.34 -17.94
N ASP A 390 -21.86 -6.25 -18.87
CA ASP A 390 -21.19 -7.55 -19.03
C ASP A 390 -19.94 -7.49 -19.94
N PHE A 391 -19.45 -6.28 -20.28
CA PHE A 391 -18.40 -6.09 -21.28
C PHE A 391 -17.10 -6.85 -20.96
N PHE A 392 -16.69 -6.84 -19.69
CA PHE A 392 -15.50 -7.53 -19.22
C PHE A 392 -15.75 -9.04 -18.99
N ASP A 393 -16.95 -9.42 -18.52
CA ASP A 393 -17.33 -10.84 -18.39
C ASP A 393 -17.26 -11.55 -19.74
N ARG A 394 -17.77 -10.92 -20.81
CA ARG A 394 -17.69 -11.43 -22.19
C ARG A 394 -16.25 -11.57 -22.72
N ARG A 395 -15.27 -11.00 -22.02
CA ARG A 395 -13.83 -11.08 -22.32
C ARG A 395 -13.07 -11.94 -21.30
N GLY A 396 -13.80 -12.73 -20.50
CA GLY A 396 -13.24 -13.68 -19.55
C GLY A 396 -12.66 -13.04 -18.29
N ILE A 397 -13.09 -11.82 -17.94
CA ILE A 397 -12.70 -11.14 -16.70
C ILE A 397 -13.94 -11.03 -15.83
N ASP A 398 -13.97 -11.79 -14.73
CA ASP A 398 -15.12 -11.78 -13.82
C ASP A 398 -15.29 -10.41 -13.17
N GLN A 399 -16.54 -9.97 -13.03
CA GLN A 399 -16.86 -8.68 -12.44
C GLN A 399 -17.54 -8.82 -11.08
N LEU A 400 -17.14 -7.97 -10.12
CA LEU A 400 -17.74 -7.90 -8.79
C LEU A 400 -18.07 -6.46 -8.40
N ASP A 401 -19.36 -6.17 -8.26
CA ASP A 401 -19.87 -4.86 -7.86
C ASP A 401 -20.05 -4.74 -6.34
N LEU A 402 -19.29 -3.85 -5.72
CA LEU A 402 -19.34 -3.54 -4.28
C LEU A 402 -19.46 -2.03 -4.05
N PRO A 403 -20.51 -1.35 -4.56
CA PRO A 403 -20.62 0.09 -4.46
C PRO A 403 -20.88 0.56 -3.02
N PHE A 404 -20.17 1.60 -2.59
CA PHE A 404 -20.43 2.34 -1.35
C PHE A 404 -20.11 3.83 -1.48
N GLU A 405 -20.56 4.62 -0.51
CA GLU A 405 -20.51 6.08 -0.54
C GLU A 405 -19.07 6.60 -0.60
N ASP A 406 -18.83 7.62 -1.42
CA ASP A 406 -17.49 8.20 -1.58
C ASP A 406 -17.01 8.87 -0.29
N GLY A 407 -15.71 8.76 0.00
CA GLY A 407 -15.13 9.26 1.26
C GLY A 407 -15.54 8.51 2.54
N SER A 408 -16.44 7.53 2.47
CA SER A 408 -16.82 6.68 3.61
C SER A 408 -15.90 5.46 3.76
N ALA A 409 -16.07 4.74 4.87
CA ALA A 409 -15.46 3.44 5.10
C ALA A 409 -16.29 2.32 4.43
N PRO A 410 -15.65 1.24 3.93
CA PRO A 410 -16.39 0.16 3.30
C PRO A 410 -17.27 -0.58 4.34
N PRO A 411 -18.54 -0.86 4.03
CA PRO A 411 -19.39 -1.68 4.88
C PRO A 411 -18.81 -3.09 5.04
N ALA A 412 -18.81 -3.62 6.27
CA ALA A 412 -18.25 -4.94 6.60
C ALA A 412 -18.81 -6.10 5.74
N ARG A 413 -20.09 -6.00 5.35
CA ARG A 413 -20.73 -6.96 4.44
C ARG A 413 -20.05 -7.01 3.06
N LEU A 414 -19.67 -5.85 2.51
CA LEU A 414 -19.04 -5.78 1.18
C LEU A 414 -17.61 -6.30 1.24
N VAL A 415 -16.89 -5.99 2.33
CA VAL A 415 -15.55 -6.54 2.51
C VAL A 415 -15.57 -8.05 2.68
N THR A 416 -16.54 -8.59 3.43
CA THR A 416 -16.73 -10.04 3.57
C THR A 416 -17.01 -10.70 2.21
N GLN A 417 -17.84 -10.07 1.38
CA GLN A 417 -18.11 -10.55 0.01
C GLN A 417 -16.84 -10.55 -0.84
N LEU A 418 -16.04 -9.48 -0.79
CA LEU A 418 -14.78 -9.39 -1.52
C LEU A 418 -13.78 -10.48 -1.11
N ILE A 419 -13.57 -10.66 0.19
CA ILE A 419 -12.66 -11.68 0.71
C ILE A 419 -13.13 -13.08 0.30
N ALA A 420 -14.43 -13.34 0.36
CA ALA A 420 -15.00 -14.62 -0.07
C ALA A 420 -14.76 -14.89 -1.56
N ALA A 421 -14.86 -13.87 -2.42
CA ALA A 421 -14.58 -13.98 -3.85
C ALA A 421 -13.08 -14.23 -4.12
N VAL A 422 -12.19 -13.50 -3.44
CA VAL A 422 -10.74 -13.67 -3.59
C VAL A 422 -10.26 -15.03 -3.04
N GLU A 423 -10.82 -15.51 -1.93
CA GLU A 423 -10.53 -16.86 -1.43
C GLU A 423 -10.92 -17.94 -2.46
N LYS A 424 -12.09 -17.80 -3.08
CA LYS A 424 -12.52 -18.73 -4.14
C LYS A 424 -11.51 -18.71 -5.30
N LEU A 425 -11.10 -17.53 -5.75
CA LEU A 425 -10.11 -17.38 -6.81
C LEU A 425 -8.75 -18.00 -6.43
N LEU A 426 -8.29 -17.83 -5.19
CA LEU A 426 -7.06 -18.45 -4.67
C LEU A 426 -7.14 -19.98 -4.70
N MET A 427 -8.28 -20.55 -4.30
CA MET A 427 -8.49 -22.00 -4.33
C MET A 427 -8.45 -22.54 -5.76
N GLU A 428 -9.20 -21.92 -6.68
CA GLU A 428 -9.23 -22.31 -8.09
C GLU A 428 -7.84 -22.21 -8.74
N THR A 429 -7.12 -21.10 -8.51
CA THR A 429 -5.76 -20.90 -9.05
C THR A 429 -4.77 -21.92 -8.47
N GLY A 430 -4.90 -22.27 -7.18
CA GLY A 430 -4.07 -23.27 -6.52
C GLY A 430 -4.31 -24.69 -7.04
N GLU A 431 -5.56 -25.05 -7.30
CA GLU A 431 -5.92 -26.37 -7.87
C GLU A 431 -5.44 -26.51 -9.31
N GLU A 432 -5.63 -25.49 -10.15
CA GLU A 432 -5.12 -25.46 -11.52
C GLU A 432 -3.58 -25.58 -11.55
N SER A 433 -2.89 -24.88 -10.67
CA SER A 433 -1.42 -24.92 -10.58
C SER A 433 -0.86 -26.27 -10.14
N ARG A 434 -1.68 -27.13 -9.52
CA ARG A 434 -1.27 -28.50 -9.12
C ARG A 434 -1.50 -29.52 -10.23
N THR A 435 -2.39 -29.22 -11.17
CA THR A 435 -2.78 -30.14 -12.24
C THR A 435 -2.15 -29.78 -13.59
N SER A 436 -1.68 -28.55 -13.75
CA SER A 436 -0.99 -28.06 -14.95
C SER A 436 0.52 -28.00 -14.76
N ASP A 437 1.28 -28.31 -15.81
CA ASP A 437 2.73 -28.10 -15.87
C ASP A 437 3.11 -26.60 -15.96
N THR A 438 2.13 -25.72 -16.15
CA THR A 438 2.33 -24.27 -16.25
C THR A 438 1.83 -23.54 -15.01
N VAL A 439 2.72 -22.72 -14.42
CA VAL A 439 2.37 -21.84 -13.29
C VAL A 439 1.49 -20.71 -13.80
N ARG A 440 0.24 -20.67 -13.35
CA ARG A 440 -0.71 -19.61 -13.70
C ARG A 440 -0.65 -18.50 -12.65
N ASN A 441 -0.21 -17.31 -13.08
CA ASN A 441 -0.39 -16.09 -12.30
C ASN A 441 -1.75 -15.47 -12.63
N CYS A 442 -2.42 -14.92 -11.64
CA CYS A 442 -3.64 -14.16 -11.84
C CYS A 442 -3.61 -12.84 -11.06
N SER A 443 -4.55 -11.95 -11.33
CA SER A 443 -4.67 -10.71 -10.60
C SER A 443 -6.10 -10.31 -10.29
N VAL A 444 -6.23 -9.51 -9.22
CA VAL A 444 -7.45 -8.85 -8.78
C VAL A 444 -7.23 -7.35 -8.93
N VAL A 445 -8.08 -6.70 -9.72
CA VAL A 445 -8.04 -5.25 -9.92
C VAL A 445 -9.21 -4.62 -9.19
N VAL A 446 -8.93 -3.76 -8.22
CA VAL A 446 -9.95 -3.02 -7.47
C VAL A 446 -9.94 -1.58 -7.92
N HIS A 447 -11.10 -1.07 -8.35
CA HIS A 447 -11.24 0.31 -8.77
C HIS A 447 -12.46 0.99 -8.14
N CYS A 448 -12.43 2.31 -8.17
CA CYS A 448 -13.54 3.20 -7.89
C CYS A 448 -13.48 4.27 -8.99
N LYS A 449 -14.06 5.46 -8.78
CA LYS A 449 -13.93 6.54 -9.76
C LYS A 449 -12.47 6.91 -10.06
N SER A 450 -11.68 7.21 -9.02
CA SER A 450 -10.28 7.67 -9.16
C SER A 450 -9.23 6.64 -8.74
N GLY A 451 -9.64 5.50 -8.18
CA GLY A 451 -8.70 4.50 -7.67
C GLY A 451 -7.84 5.02 -6.52
N LEU A 452 -8.45 5.72 -5.54
CA LEU A 452 -7.74 6.35 -4.41
C LEU A 452 -8.37 6.02 -3.05
N GLY A 453 -9.59 6.49 -2.76
CA GLY A 453 -10.25 6.28 -1.47
C GLY A 453 -10.83 4.87 -1.32
N ARG A 454 -12.03 4.66 -1.88
CA ARG A 454 -12.81 3.42 -1.74
C ARG A 454 -12.03 2.15 -2.13
N SER A 455 -11.33 2.18 -3.25
CA SER A 455 -10.54 1.05 -3.75
C SER A 455 -9.42 0.67 -2.80
N MET A 456 -8.68 1.67 -2.28
CA MET A 456 -7.58 1.39 -1.37
C MET A 456 -8.08 0.89 -0.01
N SER A 457 -9.25 1.36 0.46
CA SER A 457 -9.87 0.80 1.68
C SER A 457 -10.21 -0.68 1.52
N LEU A 458 -10.75 -1.10 0.37
CA LEU A 458 -11.01 -2.52 0.07
C LEU A 458 -9.71 -3.32 -0.05
N LEU A 459 -8.70 -2.79 -0.76
CA LEU A 459 -7.38 -3.44 -0.87
C LEU A 459 -6.68 -3.57 0.47
N ALA A 460 -6.87 -2.61 1.38
CA ALA A 460 -6.30 -2.71 2.72
C ALA A 460 -6.87 -3.88 3.50
N ALA A 461 -8.19 -4.08 3.43
CA ALA A 461 -8.82 -5.24 4.04
C ALA A 461 -8.30 -6.56 3.45
N LEU A 462 -8.13 -6.62 2.12
CA LEU A 462 -7.53 -7.78 1.46
C LEU A 462 -6.09 -8.01 1.91
N ALA A 463 -5.23 -6.99 1.87
CA ALA A 463 -3.84 -7.09 2.26
C ALA A 463 -3.70 -7.63 3.69
N LEU A 464 -4.45 -7.07 4.63
CA LEU A 464 -4.42 -7.52 6.03
C LEU A 464 -5.06 -8.89 6.24
N ALA A 465 -5.98 -9.33 5.39
CA ALA A 465 -6.58 -10.66 5.47
C ALA A 465 -5.66 -11.76 4.91
N PHE A 466 -4.89 -11.45 3.87
CA PHE A 466 -4.08 -12.42 3.13
C PHE A 466 -2.57 -12.32 3.35
N CYS A 467 -2.09 -11.30 4.08
CA CYS A 467 -0.66 -11.11 4.35
C CYS A 467 -0.37 -11.19 5.86
N PRO A 468 -0.08 -12.39 6.40
CA PRO A 468 0.24 -12.55 7.81
C PRO A 468 1.43 -11.66 8.24
N GLY A 469 1.30 -11.05 9.42
CA GLY A 469 2.31 -10.16 10.00
C GLY A 469 2.33 -8.73 9.43
N LEU A 470 1.46 -8.41 8.47
CA LEU A 470 1.25 -7.04 8.01
C LEU A 470 0.35 -6.30 9.01
N THR A 471 0.80 -5.14 9.49
CA THR A 471 -0.03 -4.24 10.29
C THR A 471 -0.76 -3.25 9.38
N ALA A 472 -1.91 -2.75 9.82
CA ALA A 472 -2.65 -1.67 9.17
C ALA A 472 -1.78 -0.43 9.01
N GLY A 473 -1.01 -0.07 10.04
CA GLY A 473 -0.04 1.02 9.94
C GLY A 473 0.97 0.81 8.81
N ALA A 474 1.64 -0.34 8.76
CA ALA A 474 2.61 -0.63 7.71
C ALA A 474 1.96 -0.64 6.31
N PHE A 475 0.78 -1.23 6.17
CA PHE A 475 0.05 -1.18 4.89
C PHE A 475 -0.35 0.25 4.53
N PHE A 476 -0.78 1.07 5.48
CA PHE A 476 -1.15 2.46 5.24
C PHE A 476 0.03 3.25 4.66
N GLY A 477 1.20 3.08 5.27
CA GLY A 477 2.45 3.64 4.77
C GLY A 477 2.72 3.19 3.35
N TRP A 478 2.80 1.88 3.13
CA TRP A 478 3.05 1.30 1.81
C TRP A 478 2.06 1.78 0.75
N ALA A 479 0.76 1.77 1.06
CA ALA A 479 -0.32 2.19 0.17
C ALA A 479 -0.10 3.62 -0.34
N ARG A 480 0.25 4.57 0.55
CA ARG A 480 0.53 5.96 0.15
C ARG A 480 1.88 6.13 -0.55
N LEU A 481 2.84 5.23 -0.37
CA LEU A 481 4.07 5.23 -1.17
C LEU A 481 3.79 4.79 -2.61
N VAL A 482 3.08 3.68 -2.81
CA VAL A 482 2.83 3.16 -4.18
C VAL A 482 1.73 3.91 -4.91
N ARG A 483 0.73 4.41 -4.20
CA ARG A 483 -0.38 5.20 -4.74
C ARG A 483 -0.56 6.46 -3.90
N PRO A 484 0.21 7.52 -4.18
CA PRO A 484 0.13 8.79 -3.47
C PRO A 484 -1.31 9.29 -3.34
N ALA A 485 -1.61 9.97 -2.23
CA ALA A 485 -2.93 10.52 -1.90
C ALA A 485 -4.10 9.52 -1.76
N CYS A 486 -3.87 8.20 -1.74
CA CYS A 486 -4.93 7.24 -1.39
C CYS A 486 -5.38 7.40 0.08
N LEU A 487 -6.58 6.89 0.40
CA LEU A 487 -7.25 7.05 1.71
C LEU A 487 -7.45 8.54 2.04
N GLN A 488 -8.51 9.09 1.47
CA GLN A 488 -8.70 10.53 1.23
C GLN A 488 -9.40 11.26 2.37
N THR A 489 -9.93 10.52 3.36
CA THR A 489 -10.71 11.08 4.45
C THR A 489 -10.29 10.50 5.79
N PRO A 490 -10.49 11.23 6.90
CA PRO A 490 -10.27 10.69 8.24
C PRO A 490 -11.07 9.41 8.53
N ALA A 491 -12.26 9.27 7.93
CA ALA A 491 -13.09 8.07 8.09
C ALA A 491 -12.41 6.83 7.49
N GLN A 492 -11.73 6.97 6.35
CA GLN A 492 -10.97 5.91 5.70
C GLN A 492 -9.67 5.58 6.45
N GLU A 493 -8.98 6.61 6.96
CA GLU A 493 -7.80 6.43 7.83
C GLU A 493 -8.18 5.65 9.10
N LYS A 494 -9.27 6.08 9.78
CA LYS A 494 -9.81 5.41 10.96
C LYS A 494 -10.22 3.96 10.67
N PHE A 495 -10.90 3.72 9.55
CA PHE A 495 -11.23 2.36 9.11
C PHE A 495 -9.97 1.49 9.04
N LEU A 496 -8.93 1.97 8.36
CA LEU A 496 -7.71 1.18 8.21
C LEU A 496 -7.07 0.91 9.56
N ARG A 497 -6.88 1.93 10.39
CA ARG A 497 -6.28 1.81 11.73
C ARG A 497 -7.03 0.85 12.64
N SER A 498 -8.35 0.83 12.55
CA SER A 498 -9.18 -0.09 13.32
C SER A 498 -8.93 -1.57 13.01
N LEU A 499 -8.38 -1.90 11.83
CA LEU A 499 -8.05 -3.28 11.48
C LEU A 499 -6.88 -3.86 12.30
N ASP A 500 -6.05 -2.99 12.91
CA ASP A 500 -4.99 -3.39 13.87
C ASP A 500 -5.54 -3.53 15.29
N GLU A 501 -6.43 -2.65 15.74
CA GLU A 501 -6.93 -2.62 17.13
C GLU A 501 -7.61 -3.93 17.54
N GLU A 502 -8.24 -4.62 16.60
CA GLU A 502 -8.90 -5.90 16.88
C GLU A 502 -7.92 -7.06 17.08
N THR A 503 -6.71 -6.98 16.52
CA THR A 503 -5.63 -7.91 16.86
C THR A 503 -5.18 -7.76 18.31
N ALA A 504 -5.37 -6.57 18.91
CA ALA A 504 -5.10 -6.31 20.32
C ALA A 504 -6.27 -6.73 21.25
N VAL A 505 -7.52 -6.72 20.75
CA VAL A 505 -8.72 -7.08 21.53
C VAL A 505 -9.01 -8.59 21.52
N CYS A 506 -8.57 -9.33 20.49
CA CYS A 506 -8.49 -10.78 20.55
C CYS A 506 -7.26 -11.21 21.35
N SER A 507 -7.40 -11.17 22.68
CA SER A 507 -6.36 -11.49 23.67
C SER A 507 -5.78 -12.91 23.58
N CYS A 508 -6.19 -13.76 22.63
CA CYS A 508 -5.57 -15.07 22.41
C CYS A 508 -4.57 -15.11 21.24
N LEU A 509 -4.56 -14.13 20.32
CA LEU A 509 -3.65 -14.14 19.17
C LEU A 509 -2.28 -13.48 19.45
N PHE A 510 -2.17 -12.67 20.49
CA PHE A 510 -0.92 -11.99 20.86
C PHE A 510 -0.47 -12.14 22.33
N ALA A 511 -1.26 -12.71 23.24
CA ALA A 511 -0.87 -12.84 24.66
C ALA A 511 0.27 -13.84 24.95
N CYS A 512 0.82 -14.52 23.94
CA CYS A 512 2.00 -15.38 24.09
C CYS A 512 3.27 -14.81 23.43
N PHE A 513 3.30 -13.54 23.01
CA PHE A 513 4.55 -12.87 22.63
C PHE A 513 4.92 -11.78 23.64
N GLY A 514 5.71 -12.17 24.64
CA GLY A 514 6.48 -11.28 25.51
C GLY A 514 5.77 -10.87 26.80
N LYS A 515 6.24 -11.40 27.93
CA LYS A 515 5.81 -11.11 29.30
C LYS A 515 5.64 -9.61 29.58
N LYS A 516 4.68 -9.28 30.45
CA LYS A 516 4.54 -8.00 31.18
C LYS A 516 5.91 -7.38 31.49
N PRO A 517 6.14 -6.06 31.27
CA PRO A 517 7.08 -5.37 32.12
C PRO A 517 6.53 -5.46 33.54
N ALA A 518 7.32 -6.05 34.44
CA ALA A 518 7.09 -5.92 35.86
C ALA A 518 7.08 -4.42 36.21
N ALA A 519 6.21 -4.03 37.13
CA ALA A 519 6.15 -2.67 37.65
C ALA A 519 7.56 -2.17 38.04
N PRO A 520 7.88 -0.88 37.85
CA PRO A 520 9.18 -0.35 38.22
C PRO A 520 9.37 -0.51 39.73
N ALA A 521 10.29 -1.41 40.11
CA ALA A 521 10.87 -1.42 41.44
C ALA A 521 11.75 -0.17 41.56
N ALA A 522 11.40 0.70 42.50
CA ALA A 522 12.25 1.81 42.90
C ALA A 522 13.61 1.26 43.37
N LEU A 523 14.71 1.73 42.76
CA LEU A 523 16.04 1.61 43.35
C LEU A 523 16.94 2.76 42.91
N ALA A 524 17.16 3.62 43.91
CA ALA A 524 18.39 4.28 44.32
C ALA A 524 19.39 4.76 43.24
N SER A 525 19.68 6.05 43.40
CA SER A 525 20.86 6.78 42.90
C SER A 525 22.16 5.98 42.95
N ASN A 526 22.92 6.02 41.86
CA ASN A 526 24.36 6.20 41.99
C ASN A 526 24.95 6.92 40.78
N ASP A 527 25.73 7.95 41.09
CA ASP A 527 26.55 8.74 40.19
C ASP A 527 27.54 7.88 39.41
N GLY A 528 27.60 8.11 38.10
CA GLY A 528 28.58 7.46 37.23
C GLY A 528 28.62 8.11 35.86
N LYS A 529 29.42 9.16 35.71
CA LYS A 529 29.77 9.78 34.41
C LYS A 529 30.25 8.70 33.43
N VAL A 530 29.51 8.47 32.35
CA VAL A 530 30.00 7.72 31.19
C VAL A 530 30.21 8.70 30.04
N ARG A 531 31.48 8.92 29.70
CA ARG A 531 31.89 9.55 28.43
C ARG A 531 31.94 8.45 27.38
N ILE A 532 31.22 8.62 26.28
CA ILE A 532 31.44 7.84 25.05
C ILE A 532 32.08 8.79 24.03
N ARG A 533 33.32 8.48 23.66
CA ARG A 533 33.99 8.99 22.46
C ARG A 533 33.62 8.05 21.31
N LEU A 534 33.25 8.63 20.17
CA LEU A 534 33.22 7.95 18.86
C LEU A 534 34.66 7.69 18.39
#